data_AF-A0A821N3Z9-F1
#
_entry.id   AF-A0A821N3Z9-F1
#
_cell.length_a   1.000
_cell.length_b   1.000
_cell.length_c   1.000
_cell.angle_alpha   90.00
_cell.angle_beta   90.00
_cell.angle_gamma   90.00
#
_symmetry.space_group_name_H-M   'P 1'
#
loop_
_entity.id
_entity.type
_entity.pdbx_description
1 polymer ?
#
loop_
_entity_poly.entity_id
_entity_poly.type
_entity_poly.pdbx_seq_one_letter_code
_entity_poly.pdbx_strand_id
1 'polypeptide(L)'
;MTQIQWDSMDNYIGIENGESLVKKYGTSTFDFDQWLLKSENDRQQFIHLRKFMENDLGNNTENNNLSRRQLKTQMSLIAKQMIIRNEALTNLLKKHYPNHIRLSIHQHPNNGEKFTIRFFMDATMTQSDDHCALRTPWHNVLVINVEGNLNLMPYRKLNVECEHVPIMFKSQIWTFVQLPRDSPVSLASTLKLSLLGDSPHFGLSIDLSKKVDVFQLNVAWMKMLMEKFCFIVLRQYPNSLDKDKYSQFCEQFGPSVMWKFGSLLTIGDAPVPVLTGELGTESFDL
;
A
#
# COMPACT_ATOMS: atom_id res chain seq x y z
N MET A 1 -4.69 25.14 7.08
CA MET A 1 -6.00 24.46 7.22
C MET A 1 -5.91 23.16 6.45
N THR A 2 -6.13 22.00 7.08
CA THR A 2 -6.15 20.73 6.36
C THR A 2 -7.46 20.61 5.58
N GLN A 3 -7.41 20.10 4.34
CA GLN A 3 -8.60 19.95 3.48
C GLN A 3 -9.46 18.73 3.83
N ILE A 4 -9.02 17.91 4.80
CA ILE A 4 -9.71 16.71 5.26
C ILE A 4 -10.08 16.90 6.73
N GLN A 5 -11.35 16.60 7.04
CA GLN A 5 -11.91 16.63 8.39
C GLN A 5 -12.60 15.29 8.68
N TRP A 6 -12.51 14.85 9.94
CA TRP A 6 -13.17 13.65 10.42
C TRP A 6 -14.43 14.05 11.18
N ASP A 7 -15.54 13.42 10.83
CA ASP A 7 -16.78 13.54 11.60
C ASP A 7 -17.31 12.14 11.91
N SER A 8 -17.36 11.82 13.20
CA SER A 8 -17.84 10.52 13.65
C SER A 8 -19.36 10.50 13.69
N MET A 9 -19.94 9.37 13.32
CA MET A 9 -21.36 9.12 13.47
C MET A 9 -21.83 9.29 14.94
N ASP A 10 -20.95 9.03 15.91
CA ASP A 10 -21.23 9.14 17.35
C ASP A 10 -21.68 10.56 17.75
N ASN A 11 -21.27 11.59 16.99
CA ASN A 11 -21.68 12.97 17.21
C ASN A 11 -23.20 13.18 17.04
N TYR A 12 -23.89 12.27 16.35
CA TYR A 12 -25.31 12.40 16.03
C TYR A 12 -26.19 11.41 16.78
N ILE A 13 -25.65 10.24 17.12
CA ILE A 13 -26.42 9.13 17.70
C ILE A 13 -25.97 8.74 19.11
N GLY A 14 -24.87 9.31 19.61
CA GLY A 14 -24.22 8.91 20.85
C GLY A 14 -23.31 7.69 20.67
N ILE A 15 -22.70 7.21 21.75
CA ILE A 15 -21.79 6.05 21.76
C ILE A 15 -22.58 4.72 21.62
N GLU A 16 -23.91 4.76 21.64
CA GLU A 16 -24.74 3.55 21.49
C GLU A 16 -24.77 3.06 20.03
N ASN A 17 -24.45 1.76 19.86
CA ASN A 17 -24.38 0.95 18.64
C ASN A 17 -25.26 1.37 17.45
N GLY A 18 -24.91 0.91 16.23
CA GLY A 18 -25.60 1.22 14.96
C GLY A 18 -27.12 0.92 14.86
N GLU A 19 -27.75 0.36 15.89
CA GLU A 19 -29.21 0.32 16.04
C GLU A 19 -29.81 1.71 16.31
N SER A 20 -29.09 2.58 17.03
CA SER A 20 -29.50 3.97 17.30
C SER A 20 -29.61 4.79 16.02
N LEU A 21 -28.73 4.55 15.04
CA LEU A 21 -28.80 5.14 13.70
C LEU A 21 -30.10 4.79 12.99
N VAL A 22 -30.42 3.49 12.88
CA VAL A 22 -31.63 3.04 12.20
C VAL A 22 -32.88 3.50 12.95
N LYS A 23 -32.85 3.55 14.28
CA LYS A 23 -33.97 4.06 15.08
C LYS A 23 -34.23 5.56 14.83
N LYS A 24 -33.18 6.36 14.70
CA LYS A 24 -33.29 7.83 14.60
C LYS A 24 -33.43 8.33 13.15
N TYR A 25 -32.83 7.62 12.21
CA TYR A 25 -32.72 8.04 10.81
C TYR A 25 -33.20 6.98 9.80
N GLY A 26 -33.55 5.78 10.26
CA GLY A 26 -34.16 4.77 9.41
C GLY A 26 -35.59 5.14 9.06
N THR A 27 -36.04 4.62 7.92
CA THR A 27 -37.40 4.82 7.44
C THR A 27 -38.24 3.61 7.85
N SER A 28 -39.36 3.84 8.55
CA SER A 28 -40.30 2.76 8.93
C SER A 28 -40.90 2.04 7.72
N THR A 29 -40.81 2.63 6.53
CA THR A 29 -41.28 2.09 5.26
C THR A 29 -40.18 1.46 4.41
N PHE A 30 -38.93 1.37 4.89
CA PHE A 30 -37.86 0.71 4.13
C PHE A 30 -38.10 -0.80 4.11
N ASP A 31 -38.74 -1.26 3.04
CA ASP A 31 -38.91 -2.67 2.73
C ASP A 31 -37.73 -3.13 1.87
N PHE A 32 -36.85 -3.93 2.46
CA PHE A 32 -35.69 -4.49 1.79
C PHE A 32 -36.07 -5.39 0.60
N ASP A 33 -37.17 -6.13 0.71
CA ASP A 33 -37.56 -7.08 -0.34
C ASP A 33 -38.11 -6.31 -1.54
N GLN A 34 -38.86 -5.22 -1.30
CA GLN A 34 -39.23 -4.27 -2.36
C GLN A 34 -38.03 -3.55 -2.96
N TRP A 35 -37.07 -3.11 -2.13
CA TRP A 35 -35.84 -2.48 -2.60
C TRP A 35 -35.03 -3.41 -3.52
N LEU A 36 -34.93 -4.69 -3.16
CA LEU A 36 -34.20 -5.70 -3.93
C LEU A 36 -34.84 -5.96 -5.31
N LEU A 37 -36.16 -5.82 -5.42
CA LEU A 37 -36.92 -6.00 -6.65
C LEU A 37 -36.96 -4.73 -7.52
N LYS A 38 -36.63 -3.56 -6.95
CA LYS A 38 -36.76 -2.25 -7.60
C LYS A 38 -35.89 -2.10 -8.83
N SER A 39 -34.64 -2.55 -8.78
CA SER A 39 -33.71 -2.40 -9.90
C SER A 39 -32.67 -3.53 -9.96
N GLU A 40 -32.17 -3.79 -11.17
CA GLU A 40 -31.05 -4.70 -11.39
C GLU A 40 -29.82 -4.25 -10.59
N ASN A 41 -29.56 -2.94 -10.56
CA ASN A 41 -28.40 -2.37 -9.88
C ASN A 41 -28.43 -2.61 -8.36
N ASP A 42 -29.60 -2.46 -7.74
CA ASP A 42 -29.78 -2.72 -6.29
C ASP A 42 -29.57 -4.21 -5.98
N ARG A 43 -30.07 -5.10 -6.84
CA ARG A 43 -29.82 -6.55 -6.73
C ARG A 43 -28.33 -6.88 -6.86
N GLN A 44 -27.64 -6.30 -7.83
CA GLN A 44 -26.20 -6.50 -7.98
C GLN A 44 -25.45 -5.96 -6.77
N GLN A 45 -25.82 -4.79 -6.23
CA GLN A 45 -25.22 -4.24 -5.02
C GLN A 45 -25.34 -5.21 -3.83
N PHE A 46 -26.51 -5.82 -3.62
CA PHE A 46 -26.69 -6.82 -2.58
C PHE A 46 -25.83 -8.08 -2.81
N ILE A 47 -25.78 -8.59 -4.04
CA ILE A 47 -24.97 -9.76 -4.38
C ILE A 47 -23.48 -9.48 -4.13
N HIS A 48 -22.99 -8.31 -4.55
CA HIS A 48 -21.61 -7.88 -4.34
C HIS A 48 -21.30 -7.75 -2.85
N LEU A 49 -22.17 -7.08 -2.08
CA LEU A 49 -21.97 -6.92 -0.65
C LEU A 49 -21.96 -8.26 0.08
N ARG A 50 -22.83 -9.21 -0.29
CA ARG A 50 -22.82 -10.57 0.26
C ARG A 50 -21.51 -11.29 -0.06
N LYS A 51 -21.07 -11.30 -1.32
CA LYS A 51 -19.79 -11.93 -1.72
C LYS A 51 -18.60 -11.29 -1.00
N PHE A 52 -18.66 -9.98 -0.80
CA PHE A 52 -17.66 -9.25 -0.04
C PHE A 52 -17.62 -9.73 1.43
N MET A 53 -18.77 -9.80 2.10
CA MET A 53 -18.89 -10.32 3.47
C MET A 53 -18.44 -11.78 3.59
N GLU A 54 -18.76 -12.63 2.60
CA GLU A 54 -18.28 -14.02 2.53
C GLU A 54 -16.74 -14.09 2.49
N ASN A 55 -16.08 -13.20 1.75
CA ASN A 55 -14.62 -13.14 1.69
C ASN A 55 -13.99 -12.55 2.96
N ASP A 56 -14.63 -11.54 3.56
CA ASP A 56 -14.09 -10.78 4.70
C ASP A 56 -14.30 -11.53 6.03
N LEU A 57 -15.48 -12.11 6.23
CA LEU A 57 -15.88 -12.78 7.48
C LEU A 57 -15.85 -14.32 7.40
N GLY A 58 -15.67 -14.89 6.21
CA GLY A 58 -15.79 -16.34 5.99
C GLY A 58 -14.79 -17.17 6.77
N ASN A 59 -13.60 -16.63 7.05
CA ASN A 59 -12.53 -17.30 7.80
C ASN A 59 -12.52 -16.93 9.30
N ASN A 60 -13.52 -16.18 9.78
CA ASN A 60 -13.63 -15.89 11.20
C ASN A 60 -13.83 -17.18 11.99
N THR A 61 -13.22 -17.28 13.16
CA THR A 61 -13.27 -18.46 14.03
C THR A 61 -14.70 -18.92 14.32
N GLU A 62 -15.63 -17.98 14.49
CA GLU A 62 -17.07 -18.24 14.70
C GLU A 62 -17.78 -18.86 13.48
N ASN A 63 -17.27 -18.60 12.27
CA ASN A 63 -17.89 -19.02 11.01
C ASN A 63 -17.26 -20.31 10.44
N ASN A 64 -16.10 -20.74 10.96
CA ASN A 64 -15.35 -21.90 10.46
C ASN A 64 -16.12 -23.23 10.56
N ASN A 65 -17.08 -23.32 11.49
CA ASN A 65 -17.89 -24.53 11.69
C ASN A 65 -19.20 -24.53 10.89
N LEU A 66 -19.48 -23.47 10.13
CA LEU A 66 -20.73 -23.37 9.36
C LEU A 66 -20.60 -24.09 8.02
N SER A 67 -21.65 -24.78 7.61
CA SER A 67 -21.74 -25.24 6.22
C SER A 67 -21.78 -24.05 5.26
N ARG A 68 -21.35 -24.24 4.01
CA ARG A 68 -21.41 -23.20 2.97
C ARG A 68 -22.81 -22.56 2.84
N ARG A 69 -23.87 -23.34 3.04
CA ARG A 69 -25.26 -22.86 3.01
C ARG A 69 -25.57 -21.95 4.20
N GLN A 70 -25.19 -22.35 5.41
CA GLN A 70 -25.39 -21.55 6.61
C GLN A 70 -24.59 -20.24 6.54
N LEU A 71 -23.33 -20.30 6.10
CA LEU A 71 -22.49 -19.13 5.90
C LEU A 71 -23.16 -18.15 4.93
N LYS A 72 -23.59 -18.61 3.76
CA LYS A 72 -24.28 -17.78 2.78
C LYS A 72 -25.54 -17.11 3.34
N THR A 73 -26.34 -17.84 4.13
CA THR A 73 -27.53 -17.28 4.78
C THR A 73 -27.14 -16.18 5.78
N GLN A 74 -26.15 -16.43 6.63
CA GLN A 74 -25.67 -15.45 7.60
C GLN A 74 -25.09 -14.20 6.92
N MET A 75 -24.27 -14.37 5.88
CA MET A 75 -23.73 -13.24 5.11
C MET A 75 -24.83 -12.45 4.38
N SER A 76 -25.91 -13.12 3.97
CA SER A 76 -27.09 -12.44 3.40
C SER A 76 -27.81 -11.58 4.44
N LEU A 77 -27.92 -12.05 5.69
CA LEU A 77 -28.51 -11.28 6.78
C LEU A 77 -27.66 -10.04 7.12
N ILE A 78 -26.34 -10.20 7.20
CA ILE A 78 -25.41 -9.10 7.46
C ILE A 78 -25.48 -8.06 6.32
N ALA A 79 -25.45 -8.51 5.07
CA ALA A 79 -25.57 -7.63 3.91
C ALA A 79 -26.89 -6.85 3.90
N LYS A 80 -28.02 -7.49 4.27
CA LYS A 80 -29.32 -6.83 4.44
C LYS A 80 -29.26 -5.73 5.51
N GLN A 81 -28.69 -6.02 6.68
CA GLN A 81 -28.53 -5.04 7.75
C GLN A 81 -27.64 -3.85 7.34
N MET A 82 -26.57 -4.10 6.58
CA MET A 82 -25.70 -3.04 6.08
C MET A 82 -26.41 -2.12 5.08
N ILE A 83 -27.28 -2.65 4.23
CA ILE A 83 -28.08 -1.83 3.31
C ILE A 83 -29.06 -0.94 4.08
N ILE A 84 -29.75 -1.49 5.09
CA ILE A 84 -30.65 -0.74 5.96
C ILE A 84 -29.89 0.38 6.70
N ARG A 85 -28.73 0.06 7.27
CA ARG A 85 -27.86 1.04 7.94
C ARG A 85 -27.36 2.13 6.98
N ASN A 86 -26.99 1.74 5.76
CA ASN A 86 -26.55 2.69 4.73
C ASN A 86 -27.67 3.66 4.31
N GLU A 87 -28.93 3.22 4.33
CA GLU A 87 -30.08 4.08 4.08
C GLU A 87 -30.31 5.06 5.24
N ALA A 88 -30.24 4.60 6.48
CA ALA A 88 -30.30 5.49 7.63
C ALA A 88 -29.15 6.52 7.63
N LEU A 89 -27.93 6.10 7.23
CA LEU A 89 -26.79 7.00 7.06
C LEU A 89 -27.04 8.02 5.93
N THR A 90 -27.69 7.64 4.83
CA THR A 90 -28.13 8.58 3.79
C THR A 90 -28.99 9.70 4.38
N ASN A 91 -29.98 9.33 5.20
CA ASN A 91 -30.91 10.29 5.78
C ASN A 91 -30.23 11.22 6.79
N LEU A 92 -29.31 10.68 7.60
CA LEU A 92 -28.48 11.47 8.50
C LEU A 92 -27.67 12.52 7.72
N LEU A 93 -26.95 12.08 6.67
CA LEU A 93 -26.10 12.96 5.88
C LEU A 93 -26.91 14.05 5.15
N LYS A 94 -28.07 13.71 4.60
CA LYS A 94 -28.97 14.71 3.99
C LYS A 94 -29.42 15.79 4.97
N LYS A 95 -29.67 15.40 6.24
CA LYS A 95 -30.14 16.32 7.26
C LYS A 95 -29.05 17.30 7.70
N HIS A 96 -27.82 16.82 7.90
CA HIS A 96 -26.73 17.62 8.47
C HIS A 96 -25.81 18.24 7.42
N TYR A 97 -25.76 17.65 6.23
CA TYR A 97 -24.90 18.07 5.11
C TYR A 97 -25.70 18.26 3.80
N PRO A 98 -26.81 19.02 3.79
CA PRO A 98 -27.71 19.10 2.64
C PRO A 98 -27.05 19.66 1.37
N ASN A 99 -26.03 20.51 1.54
CA ASN A 99 -25.37 21.20 0.43
C ASN A 99 -24.00 20.59 0.07
N HIS A 100 -23.72 19.35 0.50
CA HIS A 100 -22.44 18.68 0.23
C HIS A 100 -22.58 17.63 -0.88
N ILE A 101 -21.52 17.47 -1.67
CA ILE A 101 -21.41 16.35 -2.60
C ILE A 101 -21.13 15.09 -1.80
N ARG A 102 -22.01 14.09 -1.93
CA ARG A 102 -21.83 12.82 -1.24
C ARG A 102 -20.99 11.86 -2.07
N LEU A 103 -19.75 11.70 -1.64
CA LEU A 103 -18.82 10.72 -2.18
C LEU A 103 -19.09 9.33 -1.57
N SER A 104 -18.80 8.29 -2.33
CA SER A 104 -18.94 6.89 -1.93
C SER A 104 -17.79 6.06 -2.47
N ILE A 105 -17.35 5.11 -1.67
CA ILE A 105 -16.34 4.10 -2.01
C ILE A 105 -16.93 2.88 -2.71
N HIS A 106 -18.26 2.81 -2.78
CA HIS A 106 -18.99 1.77 -3.50
C HIS A 106 -19.35 2.27 -4.89
N GLN A 107 -19.50 1.33 -5.84
CA GLN A 107 -19.91 1.65 -7.19
C GLN A 107 -21.37 2.11 -7.20
N HIS A 108 -21.60 3.27 -7.81
CA HIS A 108 -22.91 3.86 -8.06
C HIS A 108 -22.98 4.34 -9.50
N PRO A 109 -24.18 4.51 -10.07
CA PRO A 109 -24.36 5.01 -11.44
C PRO A 109 -23.90 6.46 -11.65
N ASN A 110 -23.50 7.18 -10.58
CA ASN A 110 -23.03 8.57 -10.60
C ASN A 110 -24.01 9.59 -11.19
N ASN A 111 -25.31 9.27 -11.21
CA ASN A 111 -26.39 10.15 -11.66
C ASN A 111 -27.46 10.39 -10.57
N GLY A 112 -27.15 10.00 -9.33
CA GLY A 112 -28.03 10.13 -8.17
C GLY A 112 -27.33 10.79 -7.00
N GLU A 113 -27.76 10.46 -5.78
CA GLU A 113 -27.29 11.11 -4.56
C GLU A 113 -25.88 10.70 -4.11
N LYS A 114 -25.24 9.73 -4.78
CA LYS A 114 -23.93 9.19 -4.40
C LYS A 114 -23.01 9.16 -5.60
N PHE A 115 -21.82 9.72 -5.45
CA PHE A 115 -20.77 9.73 -6.46
C PHE A 115 -19.62 8.82 -6.05
N THR A 116 -19.31 7.84 -6.88
CA THR A 116 -18.22 6.91 -6.66
C THR A 116 -16.87 7.61 -6.78
N ILE A 117 -16.02 7.42 -5.77
CA ILE A 117 -14.62 7.85 -5.76
C ILE A 117 -13.69 6.65 -5.61
N ARG A 118 -12.47 6.82 -6.13
CA ARG A 118 -11.37 5.86 -5.96
C ARG A 118 -10.24 6.57 -5.23
N PHE A 119 -9.74 5.95 -4.15
CA PHE A 119 -8.59 6.51 -3.42
C PHE A 119 -7.26 6.21 -4.08
N PHE A 120 -7.16 5.08 -4.77
CA PHE A 120 -5.94 4.65 -5.45
C PHE A 120 -6.24 4.37 -6.92
N MET A 121 -5.43 4.96 -7.79
CA MET A 121 -5.32 4.54 -9.19
C MET A 121 -4.37 3.35 -9.21
N ASP A 122 -4.92 2.14 -9.11
CA ASP A 122 -4.13 0.93 -9.34
C ASP A 122 -3.79 0.87 -10.84
N ALA A 123 -2.51 1.01 -11.17
CA ALA A 123 -2.01 1.03 -12.54
C ALA A 123 -2.29 -0.28 -13.29
N THR A 124 -2.56 -1.37 -12.56
CA THR A 124 -2.86 -2.69 -13.13
C THR A 124 -4.36 -2.92 -13.36
N MET A 125 -5.21 -2.03 -12.87
CA MET A 125 -6.66 -2.17 -13.03
C MET A 125 -7.12 -1.64 -14.39
N THR A 126 -7.52 -2.57 -15.25
CA THR A 126 -8.13 -2.26 -16.54
C THR A 126 -9.62 -1.94 -16.34
N GLN A 127 -10.22 -1.16 -17.25
CA GLN A 127 -11.65 -0.83 -17.18
C GLN A 127 -12.57 -2.08 -17.16
N SER A 128 -12.05 -3.24 -17.55
CA SER A 128 -12.73 -4.54 -17.58
C SER A 128 -12.68 -5.33 -16.27
N ASP A 129 -11.94 -4.88 -15.27
CA ASP A 129 -11.93 -5.57 -13.98
C ASP A 129 -13.28 -5.37 -13.28
N ASP A 130 -13.98 -6.49 -13.16
CA ASP A 130 -15.31 -6.77 -12.64
C ASP A 130 -15.86 -5.74 -11.62
N HIS A 131 -17.17 -5.51 -11.68
CA HIS A 131 -17.98 -4.57 -10.86
C HIS A 131 -17.81 -4.71 -9.31
N CYS A 132 -16.97 -5.64 -8.87
CA CYS A 132 -16.53 -5.92 -7.50
C CYS A 132 -15.28 -5.14 -7.04
N ALA A 133 -14.57 -4.41 -7.91
CA ALA A 133 -13.15 -4.13 -7.70
C ALA A 133 -12.75 -2.71 -7.24
N LEU A 134 -13.62 -1.99 -6.53
CA LEU A 134 -13.15 -0.83 -5.75
C LEU A 134 -12.45 -1.32 -4.49
N ARG A 135 -11.12 -1.47 -4.58
CA ARG A 135 -10.30 -1.82 -3.42
C ARG A 135 -10.23 -0.62 -2.48
N THR A 136 -10.60 -0.83 -1.22
CA THR A 136 -10.46 0.17 -0.18
C THR A 136 -9.24 -0.14 0.69
N PRO A 137 -8.53 0.89 1.19
CA PRO A 137 -7.28 0.68 1.92
C PRO A 137 -7.42 -0.13 3.21
N TRP A 138 -8.59 -0.23 3.82
CA TRP A 138 -8.79 -0.99 5.07
C TRP A 138 -9.10 -2.47 4.88
N HIS A 139 -9.38 -2.94 3.65
CA HIS A 139 -9.48 -4.38 3.33
C HIS A 139 -8.30 -4.88 2.48
N ASN A 140 -7.28 -4.03 2.29
CA ASN A 140 -6.15 -4.29 1.40
C ASN A 140 -4.86 -3.79 2.06
N VAL A 141 -3.73 -4.17 1.48
CA VAL A 141 -2.41 -3.62 1.78
C VAL A 141 -1.89 -2.84 0.58
N LEU A 142 -0.98 -1.90 0.84
CA LEU A 142 -0.21 -1.26 -0.21
C LEU A 142 0.97 -2.13 -0.61
N VAL A 143 1.19 -2.23 -1.91
CA VAL A 143 2.28 -2.98 -2.52
C VAL A 143 2.94 -2.10 -3.57
N ILE A 144 4.25 -1.96 -3.47
CA ILE A 144 5.10 -1.34 -4.48
C ILE A 144 5.42 -2.42 -5.50
N ASN A 145 4.94 -2.28 -6.73
CA ASN A 145 5.27 -3.24 -7.79
C ASN A 145 6.72 -3.05 -8.27
N VAL A 146 7.17 -3.92 -9.18
CA VAL A 146 8.54 -3.87 -9.74
C VAL A 146 8.84 -2.58 -10.52
N GLU A 147 7.83 -1.84 -10.94
CA GLU A 147 7.94 -0.55 -11.64
C GLU A 147 7.92 0.65 -10.68
N GLY A 148 7.72 0.43 -9.38
CA GLY A 148 7.62 1.48 -8.36
C GLY A 148 6.20 2.02 -8.13
N ASN A 149 5.20 1.55 -8.87
CA ASN A 149 3.80 1.96 -8.71
C ASN A 149 3.20 1.39 -7.41
N LEU A 150 2.28 2.15 -6.78
CA LEU A 150 1.54 1.70 -5.59
C LEU A 150 0.23 1.05 -6.00
N ASN A 151 0.05 -0.21 -5.65
CA ASN A 151 -1.18 -0.96 -5.90
C ASN A 151 -1.78 -1.46 -4.57
N LEU A 152 -3.11 -1.55 -4.52
CA LEU A 152 -3.80 -2.18 -3.39
C LEU A 152 -3.97 -3.66 -3.66
N MET A 153 -3.63 -4.52 -2.69
CA MET A 153 -3.82 -5.97 -2.81
C MET A 153 -4.43 -6.56 -1.54
N PRO A 154 -5.35 -7.54 -1.62
CA PRO A 154 -5.79 -8.27 -0.43
C PRO A 154 -4.61 -8.97 0.24
N TYR A 155 -4.48 -8.85 1.56
CA TYR A 155 -3.36 -9.44 2.32
C TYR A 155 -3.15 -10.93 2.01
N ARG A 156 -4.24 -11.70 1.87
CA ARG A 156 -4.21 -13.14 1.53
C ARG A 156 -3.59 -13.49 0.18
N LYS A 157 -3.44 -12.50 -0.72
CA LYS A 157 -2.78 -12.69 -2.02
C LYS A 157 -1.29 -12.35 -1.98
N LEU A 158 -0.79 -11.78 -0.88
CA LEU A 158 0.64 -11.61 -0.69
C LEU A 158 1.31 -12.98 -0.61
N ASN A 159 2.37 -13.11 -1.38
CA ASN A 159 3.28 -14.24 -1.27
C ASN A 159 4.61 -13.75 -0.68
N VAL A 160 4.70 -13.77 0.65
CA VAL A 160 5.88 -13.32 1.40
C VAL A 160 7.02 -14.35 1.41
N GLU A 161 6.75 -15.56 0.92
CA GLU A 161 7.75 -16.62 0.86
C GLU A 161 8.70 -16.40 -0.32
N CYS A 162 8.19 -15.90 -1.45
CA CYS A 162 9.00 -15.73 -2.66
C CYS A 162 8.83 -14.44 -3.46
N GLU A 163 7.75 -13.66 -3.30
CA GLU A 163 7.49 -12.52 -4.20
C GLU A 163 7.45 -11.16 -3.50
N HIS A 164 7.03 -11.09 -2.23
CA HIS A 164 6.73 -9.85 -1.55
C HIS A 164 7.55 -9.69 -0.27
N VAL A 165 8.26 -8.56 -0.14
CA VAL A 165 9.05 -8.25 1.05
C VAL A 165 8.36 -7.15 1.85
N PRO A 166 8.12 -7.34 3.16
CA PRO A 166 7.60 -6.26 4.00
C PRO A 166 8.67 -5.18 4.20
N ILE A 167 8.24 -3.93 4.07
CA ILE A 167 9.04 -2.75 4.44
C ILE A 167 8.53 -2.27 5.80
N MET A 168 9.43 -2.22 6.77
CA MET A 168 9.13 -1.81 8.14
C MET A 168 9.35 -0.31 8.33
N PHE A 169 8.48 0.34 9.10
CA PHE A 169 8.67 1.70 9.61
C PHE A 169 8.33 1.71 11.10
N LYS A 170 9.27 2.13 11.95
CA LYS A 170 9.09 2.15 13.42
C LYS A 170 8.52 0.83 13.98
N SER A 171 9.09 -0.29 13.53
CA SER A 171 8.70 -1.67 13.91
C SER A 171 7.30 -2.13 13.47
N GLN A 172 6.63 -1.38 12.60
CA GLN A 172 5.37 -1.77 11.99
C GLN A 172 5.54 -1.98 10.48
N ILE A 173 4.74 -2.86 9.90
CA ILE A 173 4.70 -3.00 8.44
C ILE A 173 4.11 -1.71 7.86
N TRP A 174 4.87 -1.03 7.02
CA TRP A 174 4.43 0.17 6.33
C TRP A 174 3.82 -0.15 4.97
N THR A 175 4.51 -0.97 4.18
CA THR A 175 4.06 -1.44 2.86
C THR A 175 4.78 -2.74 2.51
N PHE A 176 4.41 -3.36 1.39
CA PHE A 176 5.19 -4.42 0.77
C PHE A 176 5.86 -3.93 -0.51
N VAL A 177 6.94 -4.57 -0.93
CA VAL A 177 7.54 -4.41 -2.25
C VAL A 177 7.62 -5.75 -2.96
N GLN A 178 7.30 -5.76 -4.24
CA GLN A 178 7.40 -6.94 -5.10
C GLN A 178 8.83 -7.10 -5.62
N LEU A 179 9.34 -8.32 -5.58
CA LEU A 179 10.60 -8.70 -6.19
C LEU A 179 10.43 -8.99 -7.70
N PRO A 180 11.44 -8.71 -8.52
CA PRO A 180 11.49 -9.16 -9.90
C PRO A 180 11.38 -10.69 -10.03
N ARG A 181 10.79 -11.19 -11.12
CA ARG A 181 10.53 -12.63 -11.32
C ARG A 181 11.78 -13.48 -11.43
N ASP A 182 12.89 -12.88 -11.83
CA ASP A 182 14.23 -13.46 -11.92
C ASP A 182 14.96 -13.51 -10.56
N SER A 183 14.36 -12.97 -9.50
CA SER A 183 14.94 -13.01 -8.16
C SER A 183 14.96 -14.44 -7.60
N PRO A 184 15.99 -14.81 -6.81
CA PRO A 184 16.00 -16.09 -6.10
C PRO A 184 14.75 -16.26 -5.22
N VAL A 185 14.13 -17.44 -5.26
CA VAL A 185 12.88 -17.74 -4.52
C VAL A 185 13.01 -17.49 -3.02
N SER A 186 14.18 -17.75 -2.42
CA SER A 186 14.42 -17.54 -0.99
C SER A 186 14.68 -16.07 -0.60
N LEU A 187 14.81 -15.16 -1.58
CA LEU A 187 15.20 -13.79 -1.32
C LEU A 187 14.12 -13.05 -0.51
N ALA A 188 12.83 -13.29 -0.80
CA ALA A 188 11.74 -12.58 -0.13
C ALA A 188 11.67 -12.85 1.38
N SER A 189 11.86 -14.11 1.78
CA SER A 189 11.84 -14.53 3.19
C SER A 189 13.13 -14.22 3.95
N THR A 190 14.21 -13.86 3.25
CA THR A 190 15.51 -13.57 3.86
C THR A 190 15.76 -12.08 4.01
N LEU A 191 15.37 -11.26 3.03
CA LEU A 191 15.54 -9.81 3.09
C LEU A 191 14.75 -9.19 4.24
N LYS A 192 15.37 -8.20 4.89
CA LYS A 192 14.68 -7.29 5.80
C LYS A 192 14.87 -5.88 5.31
N LEU A 193 13.75 -5.20 5.09
CA LEU A 193 13.70 -3.83 4.62
C LEU A 193 13.12 -2.93 5.70
N SER A 194 13.80 -1.82 5.99
CA SER A 194 13.37 -0.87 7.01
C SER A 194 13.60 0.57 6.53
N LEU A 195 12.59 1.42 6.64
CA LEU A 195 12.69 2.84 6.38
C LEU A 195 13.58 3.53 7.42
N LEU A 196 14.30 4.55 6.98
CA LEU A 196 15.24 5.32 7.80
C LEU A 196 14.63 6.64 8.28
N GLY A 197 15.06 7.11 9.44
CA GLY A 197 14.62 8.41 9.99
C GLY A 197 13.14 8.44 10.38
N ASP A 198 12.56 9.64 10.27
CA ASP A 198 11.19 9.95 10.73
C ASP A 198 10.16 10.09 9.60
N SER A 199 10.58 9.97 8.34
CA SER A 199 9.70 10.06 7.18
C SER A 199 9.64 8.72 6.44
N PRO A 200 8.44 8.21 6.11
CA PRO A 200 8.31 6.96 5.35
C PRO A 200 8.67 7.09 3.86
N HIS A 201 9.02 8.30 3.41
CA HIS A 201 9.36 8.59 2.02
C HIS A 201 10.85 8.85 1.80
N PHE A 202 11.69 8.58 2.81
CA PHE A 202 13.09 8.98 2.77
C PHE A 202 14.00 7.94 3.43
N GLY A 203 14.92 7.38 2.64
CA GLY A 203 15.92 6.41 3.05
C GLY A 203 15.36 5.01 3.29
N LEU A 204 16.00 4.02 2.69
CA LEU A 204 15.67 2.60 2.89
C LEU A 204 16.92 1.82 3.29
N SER A 205 16.83 1.02 4.35
CA SER A 205 17.86 0.08 4.75
C SER A 205 17.53 -1.33 4.23
N ILE A 206 18.52 -1.99 3.63
CA ILE A 206 18.46 -3.40 3.23
C ILE A 206 19.47 -4.16 4.09
N ASP A 207 18.99 -5.08 4.91
CA ASP A 207 19.84 -5.93 5.77
C ASP A 207 20.22 -7.23 5.04
N LEU A 208 21.52 -7.44 4.86
CA LEU A 208 22.10 -8.58 4.14
C LEU A 208 22.63 -9.69 5.09
N SER A 209 22.40 -9.57 6.41
CA SER A 209 22.96 -10.45 7.45
C SER A 209 22.67 -11.95 7.27
N LYS A 210 21.59 -12.34 6.58
CA LYS A 210 21.25 -13.75 6.31
C LYS A 210 22.04 -14.38 5.15
N LYS A 211 23.28 -13.94 4.92
CA LYS A 211 24.14 -14.36 3.80
C LYS A 211 23.52 -14.06 2.43
N VAL A 212 22.76 -12.98 2.34
CA VAL A 212 22.28 -12.49 1.04
C VAL A 212 23.44 -11.76 0.39
N ASP A 213 23.81 -12.21 -0.81
CA ASP A 213 24.85 -11.54 -1.59
C ASP A 213 24.22 -10.33 -2.30
N VAL A 214 24.89 -9.17 -2.29
CA VAL A 214 24.40 -7.96 -2.99
C VAL A 214 24.23 -8.24 -4.48
N PHE A 215 25.06 -9.12 -5.04
CA PHE A 215 25.02 -9.49 -6.46
C PHE A 215 23.75 -10.30 -6.83
N GLN A 216 22.97 -10.77 -5.85
CA GLN A 216 21.66 -11.39 -6.08
C GLN A 216 20.54 -10.36 -6.22
N LEU A 217 20.79 -9.09 -5.89
CA LEU A 217 19.81 -8.02 -6.03
C LEU A 217 19.77 -7.52 -7.46
N ASN A 218 18.57 -7.48 -8.03
CA ASN A 218 18.36 -6.92 -9.36
C ASN A 218 18.61 -5.41 -9.36
N VAL A 219 19.47 -4.92 -10.26
CA VAL A 219 19.90 -3.52 -10.31
C VAL A 219 18.77 -2.56 -10.71
N ALA A 220 17.89 -2.96 -11.63
CA ALA A 220 16.74 -2.13 -12.00
C ALA A 220 15.77 -1.97 -10.81
N TRP A 221 15.57 -3.02 -10.03
CA TRP A 221 14.79 -2.97 -8.79
C TRP A 221 15.44 -2.09 -7.73
N MET A 222 16.77 -2.17 -7.55
CA MET A 222 17.50 -1.27 -6.65
C MET A 222 17.37 0.19 -7.08
N LYS A 223 17.45 0.49 -8.38
CA LYS A 223 17.23 1.84 -8.92
C LYS A 223 15.82 2.36 -8.62
N MET A 224 14.80 1.53 -8.86
CA MET A 224 13.42 1.87 -8.51
C MET A 224 13.27 2.21 -7.02
N LEU A 225 13.91 1.46 -6.14
CA LEU A 225 13.92 1.76 -4.70
C LEU A 225 14.65 3.06 -4.38
N MET A 226 15.78 3.33 -5.03
CA MET A 226 16.53 4.59 -4.85
C MET A 226 15.73 5.79 -5.34
N GLU A 227 15.03 5.70 -6.46
CA GLU A 227 14.15 6.76 -6.95
C GLU A 227 12.98 7.00 -5.97
N LYS A 228 12.41 5.93 -5.43
CA LYS A 228 11.24 6.01 -4.54
C LYS A 228 11.56 6.48 -3.12
N PHE A 229 12.74 6.13 -2.60
CA PHE A 229 13.15 6.44 -1.22
C PHE A 229 14.38 7.36 -1.16
N CYS A 230 14.76 8.00 -2.25
CA CYS A 230 15.95 8.85 -2.42
C CYS A 230 17.31 8.13 -2.32
N PHE A 231 17.50 7.21 -1.38
CA PHE A 231 18.72 6.43 -1.23
C PHE A 231 18.46 5.09 -0.53
N ILE A 232 19.38 4.15 -0.76
CA ILE A 232 19.40 2.85 -0.07
C ILE A 232 20.69 2.69 0.73
N VAL A 233 20.61 2.02 1.89
CA VAL A 233 21.75 1.65 2.72
C VAL A 233 21.79 0.13 2.82
N LEU A 234 22.84 -0.46 2.27
CA LEU A 234 23.11 -1.89 2.41
C LEU A 234 23.84 -2.11 3.74
N ARG A 235 23.23 -2.85 4.66
CA ARG A 235 23.80 -3.16 5.98
C ARG A 235 24.27 -4.61 6.06
N GLN A 236 25.23 -4.85 6.95
CA GLN A 236 25.76 -6.20 7.23
C GLN A 236 26.35 -6.87 5.98
N TYR A 237 26.93 -6.05 5.10
CA TYR A 237 27.69 -6.53 3.95
C TYR A 237 28.98 -7.22 4.44
N PRO A 238 29.36 -8.40 3.91
CA PRO A 238 30.57 -9.09 4.34
C PRO A 238 31.83 -8.21 4.14
N ASN A 239 32.74 -8.26 5.12
CA ASN A 239 33.91 -7.37 5.20
C ASN A 239 34.90 -7.50 4.02
N SER A 240 34.82 -8.55 3.21
CA SER A 240 35.68 -8.75 2.05
C SER A 240 34.95 -8.37 0.76
N LEU A 241 35.13 -7.14 0.29
CA LEU A 241 34.65 -6.70 -1.01
C LEU A 241 35.64 -7.13 -2.10
N ASP A 242 35.23 -8.06 -2.95
CA ASP A 242 35.93 -8.34 -4.20
C ASP A 242 35.75 -7.15 -5.15
N LYS A 243 36.85 -6.40 -5.36
CA LYS A 243 36.82 -5.14 -6.12
C LYS A 243 36.41 -5.35 -7.58
N ASP A 244 36.79 -6.46 -8.18
CA ASP A 244 36.50 -6.75 -9.58
C ASP A 244 35.02 -7.10 -9.76
N LYS A 245 34.48 -7.95 -8.89
CA LYS A 245 33.04 -8.25 -8.87
C LYS A 245 32.21 -7.01 -8.57
N TYR A 246 32.68 -6.16 -7.66
CA TYR A 246 32.01 -4.90 -7.35
C TYR A 246 31.98 -3.95 -8.54
N SER A 247 33.11 -3.78 -9.26
CA SER A 247 33.16 -2.94 -10.45
C SER A 247 32.20 -3.43 -11.54
N GLN A 248 32.19 -4.74 -11.81
CA GLN A 248 31.26 -5.35 -12.78
C GLN A 248 29.78 -5.18 -12.37
N PHE A 249 29.49 -5.24 -11.07
CA PHE A 249 28.15 -4.97 -10.56
C PHE A 249 27.76 -3.49 -10.71
N CYS A 250 28.67 -2.56 -10.44
CA CYS A 250 28.44 -1.13 -10.63
C CYS A 250 28.16 -0.76 -12.10
N GLU A 251 28.81 -1.41 -13.07
CA GLU A 251 28.57 -1.18 -14.50
C GLU A 251 27.12 -1.50 -14.93
N GLN A 252 26.43 -2.40 -14.22
CA GLN A 252 25.01 -2.66 -14.46
C GLN A 252 24.11 -1.47 -14.07
N PHE A 253 24.59 -0.56 -13.20
CA PHE A 253 23.88 0.68 -12.88
C PHE A 253 24.00 1.71 -14.00
N GLY A 254 24.94 1.55 -14.92
CA GLY A 254 25.17 2.47 -16.02
C GLY A 254 26.67 2.72 -16.24
N PRO A 255 27.01 3.61 -17.18
CA PRO A 255 28.40 3.90 -17.49
C PRO A 255 29.10 4.54 -16.29
N SER A 256 30.17 3.88 -15.83
CA SER A 256 31.04 4.41 -14.78
C SER A 256 31.79 5.65 -15.28
N VAL A 257 31.85 6.68 -14.44
CA VAL A 257 32.71 7.85 -14.71
C VAL A 257 34.17 7.45 -14.45
N MET A 258 35.00 7.58 -15.49
CA MET A 258 36.42 7.22 -15.41
C MET A 258 37.25 8.40 -14.92
N TRP A 259 37.95 8.20 -13.81
CA TRP A 259 38.94 9.14 -13.29
C TRP A 259 40.36 8.71 -13.71
N LYS A 260 41.36 9.56 -13.44
CA LYS A 260 42.77 9.22 -13.66
C LYS A 260 43.21 7.95 -12.91
N PHE A 261 42.55 7.65 -11.78
CA PHE A 261 42.78 6.46 -10.96
C PHE A 261 41.84 5.28 -11.28
N GLY A 262 41.04 5.37 -12.36
CA GLY A 262 40.05 4.37 -12.75
C GLY A 262 38.63 4.70 -12.28
N SER A 263 37.75 3.69 -12.28
CA SER A 263 36.33 3.81 -11.89
C SER A 263 36.10 3.72 -10.37
N LEU A 264 37.06 3.17 -9.62
CA LEU A 264 36.94 2.90 -8.19
C LEU A 264 37.86 3.81 -7.38
N LEU A 265 37.27 4.76 -6.65
CA LEU A 265 37.98 5.55 -5.65
C LEU A 265 38.08 4.76 -4.33
N THR A 266 39.30 4.50 -3.87
CA THR A 266 39.53 3.93 -2.53
C THR A 266 39.81 5.07 -1.55
N ILE A 267 38.91 5.28 -0.59
CA ILE A 267 39.10 6.22 0.52
C ILE A 267 39.62 5.40 1.70
N GLY A 268 40.88 5.62 2.09
CA GLY A 268 41.43 5.10 3.34
C GLY A 268 41.59 6.23 4.35
N ASP A 269 41.76 5.87 5.62
CA ASP A 269 42.16 6.79 6.69
C ASP A 269 43.65 7.19 6.53
N ALA A 270 44.01 7.77 5.39
CA ALA A 270 45.30 8.44 5.28
C ALA A 270 45.17 9.81 5.97
N PRO A 271 46.12 10.22 6.83
CA PRO A 271 46.11 11.56 7.41
C PRO A 271 46.08 12.57 6.28
N VAL A 272 45.25 13.61 6.42
CA VAL A 272 45.23 14.77 5.52
C VAL A 272 46.68 15.15 5.23
N PRO A 273 47.15 15.14 3.97
CA PRO A 273 48.49 15.58 3.68
C PRO A 273 48.55 17.05 4.08
N VAL A 274 49.29 17.34 5.16
CA VAL A 274 49.72 18.70 5.45
C VAL A 274 50.52 19.11 4.22
N LEU A 275 50.00 20.08 3.47
CA LEU A 275 50.74 20.72 2.40
C LEU A 275 51.97 21.40 3.03
N THR A 276 53.09 20.70 3.12
CA THR A 276 54.41 21.32 3.25
C THR A 276 54.84 21.75 1.85
N GLY A 277 54.10 22.70 1.29
CA GLY A 277 54.52 23.46 0.11
C GLY A 277 54.85 24.85 0.60
N GLU A 278 56.13 25.23 0.54
CA GLU A 278 56.52 26.63 0.64
C GLU A 278 55.66 27.45 -0.32
N LEU A 279 55.04 28.51 0.19
CA LEU A 279 54.29 29.48 -0.60
C LEU A 279 55.22 30.13 -1.61
N GLY A 280 55.31 29.56 -2.81
CA GLY A 280 55.85 30.22 -3.98
C GLY A 280 54.97 31.43 -4.28
N THR A 281 55.50 32.62 -4.02
CA THR A 281 54.91 33.89 -4.39
C THR A 281 54.99 34.06 -5.91
N GLU A 282 53.94 33.67 -6.62
CA GLU A 282 53.69 34.20 -7.96
C GLU A 282 52.57 35.23 -7.88
N SER A 283 52.98 36.48 -8.06
CA SER A 283 52.11 37.65 -8.17
C SER A 283 51.27 37.55 -9.44
N PHE A 284 49.97 37.61 -9.29
CA PHE A 284 49.07 37.96 -10.39
C PHE A 284 49.04 39.48 -10.52
N ASP A 285 49.59 40.00 -11.62
CA ASP A 285 49.41 41.39 -12.03
C ASP A 285 47.94 41.61 -12.46
N LEU A 286 47.35 42.68 -11.92
CA LEU A 286 46.00 43.18 -12.21
C LEU A 286 45.92 43.86 -13.58
#